data_AF-A0A3C0B8W2-F1
#
_entry.id   AF-A0A3C0B8W2-F1
#
_cell.length_a   1.000
_cell.length_b   1.000
_cell.length_c   1.000
_cell.angle_alpha   90.00
_cell.angle_beta   90.00
_cell.angle_gamma   90.00
#
_symmetry.space_group_name_H-M   'P 1'
#
loop_
_entity.id
_entity.type
_entity.pdbx_description
1 polymer ?
#
loop_
_entity_poly.entity_id
_entity_poly.type
_entity_poly.pdbx_seq_one_letter_code
_entity_poly.pdbx_strand_id
1 'polypeptide(L)' 'MADIEAIRADFPILRREVYGKPLVYFDNAATTQKPQVVIDALTGYYQTM' A
#
# COMPACT_ATOMS: atom_id res chain seq x y z
N MET A 1 5.60 -8.10 -19.72
CA MET A 1 5.65 -8.61 -18.34
C MET A 1 5.50 -7.41 -17.41
N ALA A 2 4.76 -7.52 -16.31
CA ALA A 2 4.57 -6.40 -15.40
C ALA A 2 5.85 -6.12 -14.60
N ASP A 3 6.16 -4.84 -14.37
CA ASP A 3 7.26 -4.41 -13.49
C ASP A 3 6.80 -4.52 -12.03
N ILE A 4 7.32 -5.51 -11.32
CA ILE A 4 6.94 -5.80 -9.94
C ILE A 4 7.45 -4.73 -8.98
N GLU A 5 8.61 -4.14 -9.23
CA GLU A 5 9.15 -3.10 -8.35
C GLU A 5 8.34 -1.82 -8.46
N ALA A 6 7.92 -1.46 -9.68
CA ALA A 6 6.98 -0.36 -9.89
C ALA A 6 5.66 -0.59 -9.15
N ILE A 7 5.07 -1.80 -9.26
CA ILE A 7 3.82 -2.14 -8.56
C ILE A 7 3.98 -2.08 -7.04
N ARG A 8 5.08 -2.62 -6.48
CA ARG A 8 5.33 -2.58 -5.03
C ARG A 8 5.53 -1.16 -4.52
N ALA A 9 6.11 -0.29 -5.34
CA ALA A 9 6.32 1.11 -5.00
C ALA A 9 5.00 1.87 -4.77
N ASP A 10 3.90 1.44 -5.39
CA ASP A 10 2.57 2.01 -5.21
C ASP A 10 1.93 1.71 -3.85
N PHE A 11 2.46 0.76 -3.07
CA PHE A 11 1.94 0.40 -1.74
C PHE A 11 2.88 0.90 -0.64
N PRO A 12 2.64 2.09 -0.06
CA PRO A 12 3.58 2.74 0.86
C PRO A 12 3.94 1.89 2.08
N ILE A 13 2.99 1.09 2.56
CA ILE A 13 3.17 0.24 3.75
C ILE A 13 4.28 -0.81 3.56
N LEU A 14 4.56 -1.25 2.34
CA LEU A 14 5.59 -2.26 2.07
C LEU A 14 7.01 -1.74 2.31
N ARG A 15 7.18 -0.42 2.50
CA ARG A 15 8.46 0.20 2.87
C ARG A 15 8.69 0.23 4.39
N ARG A 16 7.70 -0.13 5.20
CA ARG A 16 7.83 -0.13 6.66
C ARG A 16 8.59 -1.35 7.17
N GLU A 17 9.25 -1.14 8.29
CA GLU A 17 9.76 -2.21 9.14
C GLU A 17 8.77 -2.51 10.27
N VAL A 18 8.68 -3.78 10.62
CA VAL A 18 7.92 -4.29 11.75
C VAL A 18 8.86 -5.15 12.59
N TYR A 19 9.00 -4.82 13.88
CA TYR A 19 9.99 -5.43 14.77
C TYR A 19 11.44 -5.36 14.23
N GLY A 20 11.79 -4.24 13.57
CA GLY A 20 13.12 -4.01 12.99
C GLY A 20 13.45 -4.89 11.78
N LYS A 21 12.42 -5.44 11.10
CA LYS A 21 12.58 -6.26 9.89
C LYS A 21 11.65 -5.75 8.78
N PRO A 22 12.02 -5.91 7.49
CA PRO A 22 11.14 -5.55 6.38
C PRO A 22 9.80 -6.28 6.46
N LEU A 23 8.71 -5.56 6.21
CA LEU A 23 7.37 -6.14 6.21
C LEU A 23 7.20 -7.15 5.06
N VAL A 24 6.83 -8.38 5.42
CA VAL A 24 6.31 -9.39 4.49
C VAL A 24 4.87 -9.69 4.88
N TYR A 25 3.92 -9.21 4.09
CA TYR A 25 2.49 -9.31 4.39
C TYR A 25 1.85 -10.49 3.65
N PHE A 26 1.72 -11.63 4.33
CA PHE A 26 1.13 -12.87 3.79
C PHE A 26 -0.32 -13.13 4.20
N ASP A 27 -0.99 -12.14 4.79
CA ASP A 27 -2.37 -12.23 5.25
C ASP A 27 -3.37 -11.51 4.30
N ASN A 28 -3.10 -11.57 2.99
CA ASN A 28 -3.93 -10.89 1.98
C ASN A 28 -5.37 -11.43 1.91
N ALA A 29 -5.61 -12.64 2.43
CA ALA A 29 -6.92 -13.26 2.48
C ALA A 29 -7.83 -12.62 3.55
N ALA A 30 -7.26 -12.12 4.65
CA ALA A 30 -8.02 -11.38 5.65
C ALA A 30 -8.34 -9.96 5.16
N THR A 31 -7.36 -9.26 4.59
CA THR A 31 -7.56 -7.96 3.92
C THR A 31 -6.37 -7.60 3.03
N THR A 32 -6.52 -6.61 2.17
CA THR A 32 -5.48 -6.18 1.23
C THR A 32 -4.97 -4.77 1.54
N GLN A 33 -3.68 -4.56 1.31
CA GLN A 33 -3.07 -3.23 1.37
C GLN A 33 -3.60 -2.34 0.23
N LYS A 34 -3.63 -1.03 0.47
CA LYS A 34 -4.17 -0.07 -0.50
C LYS A 34 -3.02 0.65 -1.21
N PRO A 35 -3.06 0.78 -2.54
CA PRO A 35 -2.10 1.59 -3.27
C PRO A 35 -2.36 3.09 -3.03
N GLN A 36 -1.35 3.92 -3.27
CA GLN A 36 -1.40 5.36 -3.01
C GLN A 36 -2.58 6.05 -3.71
N VAL A 37 -2.86 5.69 -4.97
CA VAL A 37 -3.98 6.27 -5.73
C VAL A 37 -5.36 6.09 -5.07
N VAL A 38 -5.57 4.99 -4.35
CA VAL A 38 -6.83 4.74 -3.61
C VAL A 38 -6.87 5.58 -2.34
N ILE A 39 -5.74 5.72 -1.66
CA ILE A 39 -5.60 6.58 -0.47
C ILE A 39 -5.89 8.03 -0.87
N ASP A 40 -5.27 8.51 -1.95
CA ASP A 40 -5.41 9.88 -2.44
C ASP A 40 -6.87 10.18 -2.83
N ALA A 41 -7.56 9.26 -3.50
CA ALA A 41 -8.96 9.43 -3.85
C ALA A 41 -9.87 9.54 -2.61
N LEU A 42 -9.63 8.72 -1.59
CA LEU A 42 -10.37 8.76 -0.32
C LEU A 42 -10.08 10.06 0.44
N THR A 43 -8.81 10.47 0.50
CA THR A 43 -8.40 11.72 1.13
C THR A 43 -9.01 12.92 0.41
N GLY A 44 -8.96 12.96 -0.93
CA GLY A 44 -9.56 14.00 -1.73
C GLY A 44 -11.06 14.14 -1.47
N TYR A 45 -11.79 13.01 -1.45
CA TYR A 45 -13.21 12.99 -1.12
C TYR A 45 -13.53 13.69 0.22
N TYR A 46 -12.74 13.43 1.27
CA TYR A 46 -12.95 14.06 2.58
C TYR A 46 -12.46 15.51 2.68
N GLN A 47 -11.57 15.94 1.79
CA GLN A 47 -10.98 17.29 1.81
C GLN A 47 -11.75 18.31 0.96
N THR A 48 -12.43 17.86 -0.11
CA THR A 48 -13.14 18.75 -1.05
C THR A 48 -14.66 18.74 -0.87
N MET A 49 -15.18 18.10 0.17
CA MET A 49 -16.55 18.31 0.65
C MET A 49 -16.69 19.62 1.40
#